data_AF-A0A7Y2H9M7-F1
#
_entry.id   AF-A0A7Y2H9M7-F1
#
_cell.length_a   1.000
_cell.length_b   1.000
_cell.length_c   1.000
_cell.angle_alpha   90.00
_cell.angle_beta   90.00
_cell.angle_gamma   90.00
#
_symmetry.space_group_name_H-M   'P 1'
#
loop_
_entity.id
_entity.type
_entity.pdbx_description
1 polymer ?
#
loop_
_entity_poly.entity_id
_entity_poly.type
_entity_poly.pdbx_seq_one_letter_code
_entity_poly.pdbx_strand_id
1 'polypeptide(L)' 'MLSNTPLLLLDEPTSNLDDQGKEWYLQLMNTYLNGRTCVIASNDPREYDFCGSLVEISDYK' A
#
# COMPACT_ATOMS: atom_id res chain seq x y z
N MET A 1 -14.15 5.33 -2.95
CA MET A 1 -14.14 3.99 -3.58
C MET A 1 -12.90 3.88 -4.43
N LEU A 2 -12.13 2.80 -4.30
CA LEU A 2 -11.03 2.48 -5.22
C LEU A 2 -11.63 2.16 -6.60
N SER A 3 -10.95 2.54 -7.68
CA SER A 3 -11.38 2.21 -9.04
C SER A 3 -11.43 0.70 -9.24
N ASN A 4 -12.34 0.19 -10.06
CA ASN A 4 -12.47 -1.25 -10.31
C ASN A 4 -11.40 -1.77 -11.29
N THR A 5 -10.13 -1.65 -10.91
CA THR A 5 -8.94 -2.00 -11.70
C THR A 5 -8.21 -3.20 -11.07
N PRO A 6 -7.74 -4.17 -11.88
CA PRO A 6 -7.00 -5.34 -11.37
C PRO A 6 -5.62 -5.00 -10.80
N LEU A 7 -5.08 -3.80 -11.12
CA LEU A 7 -3.79 -3.29 -10.65
C LEU A 7 -3.99 -1.97 -9.90
N LEU A 8 -3.41 -1.89 -8.70
CA LEU A 8 -3.33 -0.68 -7.89
C LEU A 8 -1.85 -0.29 -7.73
N LEU A 9 -1.55 0.98 -7.98
CA LEU A 9 -0.21 1.55 -7.79
C LEU A 9 -0.34 2.68 -6.77
N LEU A 10 0.41 2.61 -5.68
CA LEU A 10 0.43 3.59 -4.61
C LEU A 10 1.86 4.09 -4.40
N ASP A 11 2.00 5.40 -4.25
CA ASP A 11 3.27 6.07 -3.95
C ASP A 11 3.07 6.88 -2.67
N GLU A 12 3.76 6.49 -1.61
CA GLU A 12 3.69 7.09 -0.27
C GLU A 12 2.24 7.35 0.23
N PRO A 13 1.37 6.32 0.26
CA PRO A 13 -0.09 6.48 0.40
C PRO A 13 -0.58 7.13 1.70
N THR A 14 0.20 7.11 2.79
CA THR A 14 -0.18 7.76 4.05
C THR A 14 0.59 9.05 4.33
N SER A 15 1.36 9.54 3.34
CA SER A 15 2.01 10.84 3.43
C SER A 15 0.98 11.94 3.70
N ASN A 16 1.25 12.72 4.75
CA ASN A 16 0.38 13.80 5.25
C ASN A 16 -0.94 13.36 5.89
N LEU A 17 -1.15 12.07 6.14
CA LEU A 17 -2.26 11.61 6.97
C LEU A 17 -1.89 11.65 8.46
N ASP A 18 -2.88 11.99 9.29
CA ASP A 18 -2.80 11.76 10.72
C ASP A 18 -2.97 10.26 11.05
N ASP A 19 -2.87 9.91 12.33
CA ASP A 19 -2.96 8.51 12.76
C ASP A 19 -4.34 7.90 12.44
N GLN A 20 -5.40 8.70 12.44
CA GLN A 20 -6.74 8.24 12.05
C GLN A 20 -6.81 7.93 10.55
N GLY A 21 -6.22 8.78 9.71
CA GLY A 21 -6.13 8.57 8.27
C GLY A 21 -5.30 7.33 7.92
N LYS A 22 -4.22 7.08 8.67
CA LYS A 22 -3.40 5.86 8.52
C LYS A 22 -4.18 4.59 8.85
N GLU A 23 -4.92 4.60 9.96
CA GLU A 23 -5.77 3.47 10.33
C GLU A 23 -6.86 3.22 9.27
N TRP A 24 -7.47 4.28 8.76
CA TRP A 24 -8.44 4.17 7.67
C TRP A 24 -7.84 3.60 6.39
N TYR A 25 -6.62 3.99 6.03
CA TYR A 25 -5.87 3.41 4.92
C TYR A 25 -5.66 1.89 5.10
N LEU A 26 -5.21 1.45 6.27
CA LEU A 26 -5.01 0.02 6.55
C LEU A 26 -6.32 -0.78 6.42
N GLN A 27 -7.42 -0.22 6.90
CA GLN A 27 -8.75 -0.82 6.75
C GLN A 27 -9.18 -0.93 5.28
N LEU A 28 -8.90 0.08 4.46
CA LEU A 28 -9.15 0.05 3.02
C LEU A 28 -8.33 -1.04 2.33
N MET A 29 -7.05 -1.15 2.66
CA MET A 29 -6.17 -2.18 2.09
C MET A 29 -6.70 -3.59 2.42
N ASN A 30 -7.03 -3.85 3.69
CA ASN A 30 -7.58 -5.13 4.11
C ASN A 30 -8.93 -5.46 3.40
N THR A 31 -9.75 -4.46 3.14
CA THR A 31 -11.08 -4.64 2.53
C THR A 31 -11.01 -4.86 1.01
N TYR A 32 -10.14 -4.13 0.32
CA TYR A 32 -10.23 -3.98 -1.14
C TYR A 32 -9.06 -4.60 -1.93
N LEU A 33 -8.01 -5.09 -1.27
CA LEU A 33 -6.89 -5.75 -1.97
C LEU A 33 -7.23 -7.13 -2.53
N ASN A 34 -8.28 -7.78 -2.02
CA ASN A 34 -8.68 -9.10 -2.49
C ASN A 34 -8.97 -9.12 -4.00
N GLY A 35 -8.29 -10.01 -4.71
CA GLY A 35 -8.43 -10.18 -6.16
C GLY A 35 -7.73 -9.09 -6.99
N ARG A 36 -6.81 -8.31 -6.40
CA ARG A 36 -6.05 -7.27 -7.08
C ARG A 36 -4.56 -7.42 -6.83
N THR A 37 -3.76 -7.03 -7.81
CA THR A 37 -2.33 -6.81 -7.61
C THR A 37 -2.13 -5.38 -7.13
N CYS A 38 -1.35 -5.20 -6.06
CA CYS A 38 -1.00 -3.89 -5.52
C CYS A 38 0.51 -3.75 -5.49
N VAL A 39 1.01 -2.60 -5.96
CA VAL A 39 2.41 -2.19 -5.82
C VAL A 39 2.42 -0.92 -5.00
N ILE A 40 3.19 -0.93 -3.91
CA ILE A 40 3.30 0.18 -2.98
C ILE A 40 4.77 0.59 -2.96
N ALA A 41 5.04 1.84 -3.35
CA ALA A 41 6.33 2.48 -3.17
C ALA A 41 6.25 3.33 -1.89
N SER A 42 7.07 3.01 -0.90
CA SER A 42 7.03 3.69 0.40
C SER A 42 8.31 3.48 1.20
N ASN A 43 8.65 4.47 2.01
CA ASN A 43 9.70 4.38 3.02
C ASN A 43 9.19 3.95 4.41
N ASP A 44 7.88 3.83 4.61
CA ASP A 44 7.26 3.50 5.90
C ASP A 44 6.74 2.04 5.89
N PRO A 45 7.34 1.14 6.70
CA PRO A 45 6.91 -0.26 6.78
C PRO A 45 5.42 -0.45 7.03
N ARG A 46 4.79 0.46 7.78
CA ARG A 46 3.35 0.38 8.09
C ARG A 46 2.48 0.38 6.85
N GLU A 47 2.97 0.96 5.75
CA GLU A 47 2.22 1.07 4.50
C GLU A 47 2.24 -0.22 3.66
N TYR A 48 3.18 -1.14 3.90
CA TYR A 48 3.36 -2.34 3.08
C TYR A 48 3.62 -3.63 3.86
N ASP A 49 3.60 -3.62 5.20
CA ASP A 49 3.87 -4.81 6.02
C ASP A 49 2.87 -5.96 5.78
N PHE A 50 1.69 -5.66 5.24
CA PHE A 50 0.68 -6.65 4.83
C PHE A 50 0.93 -7.25 3.43
N CYS A 51 1.93 -6.76 2.69
CA CYS A 51 2.24 -7.27 1.37
C CYS A 51 2.95 -8.63 1.46
N GLY A 52 2.53 -9.58 0.61
CA GLY A 52 3.14 -10.92 0.57
C GLY A 52 4.51 -10.96 -0.11
N SER A 53 5.01 -9.84 -0.64
CA SER A 53 6.31 -9.75 -1.29
C SER A 53 6.86 -8.35 -1.12
N LEU A 54 8.14 -8.27 -0.74
CA LEU A 54 8.90 -7.03 -0.60
C LEU A 54 10.02 -7.04 -1.64
N VAL A 55 10.24 -5.90 -2.30
CA VAL A 55 11.33 -5.70 -3.25
C VAL A 55 12.15 -4.53 -2.75
N GLU A 56 13.39 -4.79 -2.31
CA GLU A 56 14.32 -3.72 -1.96
C GLU A 56 15.06 -3.24 -3.20
N ILE A 57 14.92 -1.95 -3.53
CA ILE A 57 15.58 -1.36 -4.70
C ILE A 57 17.12 -1.43 -4.56
N SER A 58 17.64 -1.43 -3.33
CA SER A 58 19.06 -1.61 -3.04
C SER A 58 19.66 -2.91 -3.56
N ASP A 59 18.85 -3.96 -3.71
CA ASP A 59 19.32 -5.28 -4.19
C ASP A 59 19.64 -5.30 -5.69
N TYR A 60 19.25 -4.26 -6.42
CA TYR A 60 19.39 -4.15 -7.88
C TYR A 60 20.42 -3.10 -8.32
N LYS A 61 21.36 -2.76 -7.43
CA LYS A 61 22.48 -1.83 -7.71
C LYS A 61 23.67 -2.49 -8.41
#